data_AF-A0A1A8N8Q1-F1
#
_entry.id   AF-A0A1A8N8Q1-F1
#
_cell.length_a   1.000
_cell.length_b   1.000
_cell.length_c   1.000
_cell.angle_alpha   90.00
_cell.angle_beta   90.00
_cell.angle_gamma   90.00
#
_symmetry.space_group_name_H-M   'P 1'
#
loop_
_entity.id
_entity.type
_entity.pdbx_description
1 polymer ?
#
loop_
_entity_poly.entity_id
_entity_poly.type
_entity_poly.pdbx_seq_one_letter_code
_entity_poly.pdbx_strand_id
1 'polypeptide(L)'
;MQQLTLFTEDPDGEYPNQDVVWEKFEKAFIAAAGLITHAPVLRDYYRQALEELHKDNIMYLELRSGLSRTYELDGTIHDKTWTLKMFQEVTENFKRDH
;
A
#
# COMPACT_ATOMS: atom_id res chain seq x y z
N MET A 1 12.36 0.80 -10.81
CA MET A 1 11.83 1.65 -9.72
C MET A 1 11.29 3.00 -10.18
N GLN A 2 11.64 3.52 -11.37
CA GLN A 2 11.18 4.85 -11.84
C GLN A 2 9.65 5.01 -12.04
N GLN A 3 8.87 3.94 -12.00
CA GLN A 3 7.40 3.98 -12.18
C GLN A 3 6.60 3.79 -10.88
N LEU A 4 7.26 3.49 -9.75
CA LEU A 4 6.60 3.26 -8.46
C LEU A 4 6.77 4.42 -7.47
N THR A 5 7.53 5.44 -7.85
CA THR A 5 7.78 6.64 -7.04
C THR A 5 7.76 7.87 -7.95
N LEU A 6 7.64 9.06 -7.34
CA LEU A 6 7.76 10.34 -8.05
C LEU A 6 9.19 10.89 -8.06
N PHE A 7 10.16 10.15 -7.51
CA PHE A 7 11.53 10.62 -7.37
C PHE A 7 12.16 10.91 -8.73
N THR A 8 12.75 12.09 -8.88
CA THR A 8 13.49 12.56 -10.04
C THR A 8 14.53 13.59 -9.60
N GLU A 9 15.59 13.78 -10.37
CA GLU A 9 16.66 14.75 -10.08
C GLU A 9 16.23 16.20 -10.36
N ASP A 10 15.30 16.42 -11.29
CA ASP A 10 14.77 17.73 -11.66
C ASP A 10 13.23 17.75 -11.58
N PRO A 11 12.64 17.88 -10.37
CA PRO A 11 11.19 17.87 -10.19
C PRO A 11 10.50 19.11 -10.78
N ASP A 12 11.16 20.27 -10.79
CA ASP A 12 10.56 21.51 -11.31
C ASP A 12 10.43 21.46 -12.84
N GLY A 13 11.41 20.87 -13.53
CA GLY A 13 11.35 20.61 -14.97
C GLY A 13 10.34 19.51 -15.34
N GLU A 14 10.33 18.40 -14.59
CA GLU A 14 9.47 17.24 -14.87
C GLU A 14 7.99 17.47 -14.47
N TYR A 15 7.73 18.31 -13.47
CA TYR A 15 6.40 18.57 -12.90
C TYR A 15 6.04 20.06 -12.91
N PRO A 16 5.87 20.69 -14.08
CA PRO A 16 5.70 22.14 -14.21
C PRO A 16 4.39 22.67 -13.62
N ASN A 17 3.42 21.80 -13.32
CA ASN A 17 2.16 22.16 -12.68
C ASN A 17 1.57 20.97 -11.90
N GLN A 18 0.51 21.25 -11.15
CA GLN A 18 -0.14 20.26 -10.29
C GLN A 18 -0.76 19.10 -11.07
N ASP A 19 -1.35 19.35 -12.24
CA ASP A 19 -2.02 18.32 -13.03
C ASP A 19 -1.02 17.25 -13.50
N VAL A 20 0.19 17.67 -13.91
CA VAL A 20 1.25 16.75 -14.38
C VAL A 20 1.74 15.83 -13.25
N VAL A 21 1.96 16.35 -12.05
CA VAL A 21 2.40 15.51 -10.92
C VAL A 21 1.29 14.58 -10.45
N TRP A 22 0.03 15.03 -10.46
CA TRP A 22 -1.12 14.17 -10.14
C TRP A 22 -1.26 13.01 -11.11
N GLU A 23 -1.11 13.24 -12.41
CA GLU A 23 -1.17 12.17 -13.41
C GLU A 23 -0.08 11.10 -13.17
N LYS A 24 1.15 11.51 -12.86
CA LYS A 24 2.24 10.57 -12.57
C LYS A 24 2.01 9.84 -11.24
N PHE A 25 1.47 10.53 -10.24
CA PHE A 25 1.12 9.96 -8.94
C PHE A 25 0.10 8.84 -9.11
N GLU A 26 -1.00 9.09 -9.81
CA GLU A 26 -2.05 8.09 -10.08
C GLU A 26 -1.52 6.87 -10.86
N LYS A 27 -0.67 7.11 -11.87
CA LYS A 27 -0.02 6.05 -12.64
C LYS A 27 0.82 5.12 -11.76
N ALA A 28 1.52 5.66 -10.75
CA ALA A 28 2.29 4.86 -9.81
C ALA A 28 1.38 3.94 -8.97
N PHE A 29 0.22 4.42 -8.51
CA PHE A 29 -0.76 3.57 -7.82
C PHE A 29 -1.31 2.47 -8.73
N ILE A 30 -1.67 2.80 -9.98
CA ILE A 30 -2.19 1.81 -10.94
C ILE A 30 -1.15 0.71 -11.19
N ALA A 31 0.12 1.09 -11.39
CA ALA A 31 1.20 0.13 -11.61
C ALA A 31 1.42 -0.79 -10.38
N ALA A 32 1.29 -0.25 -9.17
CA ALA A 32 1.46 -1.01 -7.93
C ALA A 32 0.22 -1.85 -7.56
N ALA A 33 -0.98 -1.41 -7.94
CA ALA A 33 -2.24 -1.99 -7.47
C ALA A 33 -2.34 -3.50 -7.76
N GLY A 34 -1.98 -3.94 -8.96
CA GLY A 34 -2.03 -5.36 -9.33
C GLY A 34 -1.09 -6.22 -8.49
N LEU A 35 0.06 -5.69 -8.09
CA LEU A 35 1.03 -6.41 -7.24
C LEU A 35 0.52 -6.50 -5.80
N ILE A 36 0.05 -5.37 -5.25
CA ILE A 36 -0.32 -5.26 -3.83
C ILE A 36 -1.63 -5.96 -3.52
N THR A 37 -2.59 -5.98 -4.46
CA THR A 37 -3.94 -6.54 -4.21
C THR A 37 -4.01 -8.06 -4.24
N HIS A 38 -2.90 -8.75 -4.50
CA HIS A 38 -2.82 -10.20 -4.30
C HIS A 38 -2.82 -10.53 -2.80
N ALA A 39 -3.73 -11.39 -2.33
CA ALA A 39 -3.97 -11.63 -0.90
C ALA A 39 -2.72 -11.91 -0.02
N PRO A 40 -1.79 -12.81 -0.37
CA PRO A 40 -0.57 -13.01 0.42
C PRO A 40 0.34 -11.78 0.39
N VAL A 41 0.46 -11.09 -0.76
CA VAL A 41 1.28 -9.88 -0.89
C VAL A 41 0.70 -8.74 -0.07
N LEU A 42 -0.63 -8.56 -0.06
CA LEU A 42 -1.29 -7.53 0.73
C LEU A 42 -1.02 -7.71 2.23
N ARG A 43 -1.03 -8.97 2.69
CA ARG A 43 -0.72 -9.33 4.08
C ARG A 43 0.71 -8.95 4.45
N ASP A 44 1.67 -9.31 3.61
CA ASP A 44 3.08 -8.99 3.83
C ASP A 44 3.33 -7.48 3.74
N TYR A 45 2.72 -6.81 2.76
CA TYR A 45 2.78 -5.36 2.57
C TYR A 45 2.29 -4.62 3.81
N TYR A 46 1.14 -5.03 4.36
CA TYR A 46 0.60 -4.39 5.56
C TYR A 46 1.46 -4.66 6.80
N ARG A 47 1.95 -5.88 7.00
CA ARG A 47 2.86 -6.17 8.14
C ARG A 47 4.16 -5.39 8.02
N GLN A 48 4.73 -5.29 6.83
CA GLN A 48 5.94 -4.51 6.57
C GLN A 48 5.72 -3.02 6.86
N ALA A 49 4.55 -2.46 6.51
CA ALA A 49 4.23 -1.08 6.85
C ALA A 49 4.22 -0.83 8.37
N LEU A 50 3.68 -1.78 9.16
CA LEU A 50 3.71 -1.69 10.63
C LEU A 50 5.15 -1.77 11.18
N GLU A 51 5.96 -2.69 10.65
CA GLU A 51 7.37 -2.85 11.01
C GLU A 51 8.19 -1.58 10.72
N GLU A 52 7.97 -0.94 9.57
CA GLU A 52 8.66 0.30 9.20
C GLU A 52 8.26 1.48 10.10
N LEU A 53 6.96 1.64 10.38
CA LEU A 53 6.49 2.68 11.30
C LEU A 53 7.01 2.47 12.73
N HIS A 54 7.00 1.24 13.22
CA HIS A 54 7.53 0.92 14.55
C HIS A 54 9.04 1.17 14.64
N LYS A 55 9.81 0.84 13.60
CA LYS A 55 11.24 1.19 13.51
C LYS A 55 11.48 2.70 13.54
N ASP A 56 10.53 3.49 13.06
CA ASP A 56 10.52 4.95 13.16
C ASP A 56 9.88 5.47 14.47
N ASN A 57 9.71 4.60 15.47
CA ASN A 57 9.16 4.91 16.79
C ASN A 57 7.70 5.43 16.79
N ILE A 58 6.92 5.05 15.77
CA ILE A 58 5.49 5.34 15.65
C ILE A 58 4.69 4.14 16.19
N MET A 59 3.83 4.40 17.17
CA MET A 59 3.12 3.35 17.93
C MET A 59 1.63 3.20 17.56
N TYR A 60 1.12 4.07 16.67
CA TYR A 60 -0.28 4.08 16.28
C TYR A 60 -0.46 4.55 14.83
N LEU A 61 -1.38 3.90 14.11
CA LEU A 61 -1.70 4.19 12.71
C LEU A 61 -3.21 4.20 12.51
N GLU A 62 -3.73 5.30 11.96
CA GLU A 62 -5.04 5.35 11.30
C GLU A 62 -4.85 5.32 9.78
N LEU A 63 -5.21 4.21 9.13
CA LEU A 63 -4.97 4.01 7.72
C LEU A 63 -6.22 4.30 6.87
N ARG A 64 -6.10 5.22 5.90
CA ARG A 64 -7.05 5.34 4.79
C ARG A 64 -6.69 4.31 3.72
N SER A 65 -7.39 3.17 3.72
CA SER A 65 -7.30 2.20 2.64
C SER A 65 -8.50 2.39 1.71
N GLY A 66 -8.28 2.47 0.40
CA GLY A 66 -9.38 2.52 -0.58
C GLY A 66 -10.28 1.26 -0.57
N LEU A 67 -9.95 0.26 0.26
CA LEU A 67 -10.61 -1.03 0.41
C LEU A 67 -10.88 -1.68 -0.95
N SER A 68 -9.83 -1.77 -1.77
CA SER A 68 -9.84 -2.44 -3.06
C SER A 68 -10.14 -3.94 -2.90
N ARG A 69 -10.67 -4.53 -3.98
CA ARG A 69 -10.88 -5.97 -4.10
C ARG A 69 -9.53 -6.68 -4.00
N THR A 70 -9.42 -7.63 -3.09
CA THR A 70 -8.22 -8.47 -2.89
C THR A 70 -8.43 -9.78 -3.62
N TYR A 71 -7.44 -10.24 -4.40
CA TYR A 71 -7.60 -11.42 -5.25
C TYR A 71 -6.63 -12.56 -4.90
N GLU A 72 -7.05 -13.79 -5.20
CA GLU A 72 -6.26 -15.02 -5.12
C GLU A 72 -5.84 -15.50 -6.53
N LEU A 73 -4.82 -16.36 -6.61
CA LEU A 73 -4.34 -16.89 -7.90
C LEU A 73 -5.37 -17.76 -8.63
N ASP A 74 -6.33 -18.34 -7.90
CA ASP A 74 -7.44 -19.10 -8.49
C ASP A 74 -8.57 -18.20 -9.03
N GLY A 75 -8.42 -16.87 -8.93
CA GLY A 75 -9.38 -15.89 -9.38
C GLY A 75 -10.46 -15.53 -8.35
N THR A 76 -10.41 -16.10 -7.14
CA THR A 76 -11.29 -15.69 -6.04
C THR A 76 -11.05 -14.22 -5.71
N ILE A 77 -12.13 -13.46 -5.48
CA ILE A 77 -12.08 -12.06 -5.09
C ILE A 77 -12.76 -11.89 -3.74
N HIS A 78 -11.99 -11.41 -2.76
CA HIS A 78 -12.46 -11.12 -1.41
C HIS A 78 -13.12 -9.75 -1.32
N ASP A 79 -14.07 -9.64 -0.40
CA ASP A 79 -14.77 -8.40 -0.13
C ASP A 79 -13.99 -7.48 0.83
N LYS A 80 -14.58 -6.32 1.12
CA LYS A 80 -13.99 -5.34 2.05
C LYS A 80 -13.91 -5.89 3.47
N THR A 81 -14.91 -6.66 3.89
CA THR A 81 -14.99 -7.25 5.23
C THR A 81 -13.83 -8.21 5.48
N TRP A 82 -13.52 -9.05 4.51
CA TRP A 82 -12.36 -9.96 4.56
C TRP A 82 -11.05 -9.18 4.71
N THR A 83 -10.88 -8.11 3.93
CA THR A 83 -9.66 -7.28 3.99
C THR A 83 -9.49 -6.63 5.37
N LEU A 84 -10.58 -6.13 5.96
CA LEU A 84 -10.57 -5.57 7.31
C LEU A 84 -10.20 -6.61 8.38
N LYS A 85 -10.75 -7.82 8.27
CA LYS A 85 -10.39 -8.94 9.17
C LYS A 85 -8.92 -9.31 9.03
N MET A 86 -8.41 -9.37 7.81
CA MET A 86 -6.99 -9.64 7.55
C MET A 86 -6.09 -8.57 8.18
N PHE A 87 -6.41 -7.28 8.03
CA PHE A 87 -5.67 -6.20 8.71
C PHE A 87 -5.72 -6.32 10.24
N GLN A 88 -6.88 -6.68 10.81
CA GLN A 88 -7.00 -6.93 12.24
C GLN A 88 -6.10 -8.10 12.68
N GLU A 89 -6.14 -9.22 11.98
CA GLU A 89 -5.32 -10.41 12.27
C GLU A 89 -3.82 -10.10 12.20
N VAL A 90 -3.37 -9.40 11.16
CA VAL A 90 -1.97 -9.01 11.01
C VAL A 90 -1.53 -8.07 12.12
N THR A 91 -2.36 -7.08 12.48
CA THR A 91 -2.07 -6.14 13.57
C THR A 91 -1.97 -6.86 14.92
N GLU A 92 -2.88 -7.79 15.22
CA GLU A 92 -2.82 -8.56 16.47
C GLU A 92 -1.59 -9.46 16.54
N ASN A 93 -1.19 -10.07 15.42
CA ASN A 93 0.05 -10.85 15.37
C ASN A 93 1.28 -9.96 15.55
N PHE A 94 1.35 -8.82 14.85
CA PHE A 94 2.42 -7.85 14.99
C PHE A 94 2.60 -7.40 16.45
N LYS A 95 1.50 -7.03 17.13
CA LYS A 95 1.52 -6.65 18.56
C LYS A 95 1.96 -7.76 19.53
N ARG A 96 1.96 -9.03 19.12
CA ARG A 96 2.46 -10.14 19.97
C ARG A 96 3.96 -10.31 19.85
N ASP A 97 4.53 -9.92 18.72
CA ASP A 97 5.95 -10.06 18.41
C ASP A 97 6.80 -8.91 18.98
N HIS A 98 6.17 -7.81 19.38
CA HIS A 98 6.77 -6.58 19.92
C HIS A 98 6.14 -6.19 21.25
#